data_AF-A0A497APB0-F1
#
_entry.id   AF-A0A497APB0-F1
#
_cell.length_a   1.000
_cell.length_b   1.000
_cell.length_c   1.000
_cell.angle_alpha   90.00
_cell.angle_beta   90.00
_cell.angle_gamma   90.00
#
_symmetry.space_group_name_H-M   'P 1'
#
loop_
_entity.id
_entity.type
_entity.pdbx_description
1 polymer ?
#
loop_
_entity_poly.entity_id
_entity_poly.type
_entity_poly.pdbx_seq_one_letter_code
_entity_poly.pdbx_strand_id
1 'polypeptide(L)'
;MLGPGESEVIALAQTFDNPLVLIDDELARSEARRLKLRVRGTLGILASAYKQRFLSFREVEFLIQEIASRPDIWISARLCNKVLDSLRKA
;
A
#
# COMPACT_ATOMS: atom_id res chain seq x y z
N MET A 1 -5.80 -15.74 10.40
CA MET A 1 -6.77 -14.98 11.23
C MET A 1 -6.36 -13.53 11.14
N LEU A 2 -7.30 -12.59 10.98
CA LEU A 2 -6.97 -11.17 10.97
C LEU A 2 -6.51 -10.72 12.36
N GLY A 3 -5.58 -9.77 12.41
CA GLY A 3 -5.25 -9.09 13.65
C GLY A 3 -6.44 -8.27 14.18
N PRO A 4 -6.50 -7.99 15.49
CA PRO A 4 -7.55 -7.15 16.06
C PRO A 4 -7.55 -5.74 15.45
N GLY A 5 -6.38 -5.12 15.28
CA GLY A 5 -6.27 -3.79 14.65
C GLY A 5 -6.71 -3.76 13.19
N GLU A 6 -6.41 -4.81 12.41
CA GLU A 6 -6.89 -4.92 11.03
C GLU A 6 -8.41 -5.06 10.97
N SER A 7 -8.96 -5.88 11.87
CA SER A 7 -10.40 -6.10 11.99
C SER A 7 -11.12 -4.81 12.37
N GLU A 8 -10.58 -4.05 13.32
CA GLU A 8 -11.11 -2.74 13.74
C GLU A 8 -11.04 -1.71 12.62
N VAL A 9 -9.93 -1.62 11.88
CA VAL A 9 -9.81 -0.70 10.74
C VAL A 9 -10.83 -1.02 9.65
N ILE A 10 -11.04 -2.31 9.34
CA ILE A 10 -12.05 -2.75 8.37
C ILE A 10 -13.47 -2.47 8.86
N ALA A 11 -13.76 -2.73 10.14
CA ALA A 11 -15.05 -2.43 10.75
C ALA A 11 -15.34 -0.93 10.73
N LEU A 12 -14.37 -0.11 11.12
CA LEU A 12 -14.46 1.35 11.09
C LEU A 12 -14.65 1.87 9.67
N ALA A 13 -13.92 1.35 8.68
CA ALA A 13 -14.05 1.77 7.30
C ALA A 13 -15.50 1.63 6.78
N GLN A 14 -16.22 0.56 7.17
CA GLN A 14 -17.61 0.36 6.75
C GLN A 14 -18.59 1.43 7.25
N THR A 15 -18.19 2.27 8.21
CA THR A 15 -19.03 3.36 8.72
C THR A 15 -18.84 4.67 7.95
N PHE A 16 -17.96 4.72 6.96
CA PHE A 16 -17.71 5.91 6.14
C PHE A 16 -18.24 5.71 4.72
N ASP A 17 -18.60 6.82 4.07
CA ASP A 17 -18.95 6.82 2.65
C ASP A 17 -17.68 6.70 1.79
N ASN A 18 -17.57 5.60 1.04
CA ASN A 18 -16.50 5.34 0.06
C ASN A 18 -15.06 5.57 0.60
N PRO A 19 -14.67 4.94 1.71
CA PRO A 19 -13.35 5.13 2.31
C PRO A 19 -12.25 4.55 1.41
N LEU A 20 -11.04 5.10 1.55
CA LEU A 20 -9.81 4.42 1.14
C LEU A 20 -9.14 3.84 2.39
N VAL A 21 -9.09 2.52 2.47
CA VAL A 21 -8.49 1.80 3.59
C VAL A 21 -7.01 1.56 3.32
N LEU A 22 -6.15 1.94 4.27
CA LEU A 22 -4.71 1.78 4.17
C LEU A 22 -4.25 0.54 4.93
N ILE A 23 -3.91 -0.54 4.23
CA ILE A 23 -3.50 -1.82 4.82
C ILE A 23 -2.47 -2.51 3.91
N ASP A 24 -1.36 -2.96 4.50
CA ASP A 24 -0.30 -3.71 3.82
C ASP A 24 -0.39 -5.24 3.99
N ASP A 25 -1.09 -5.75 5.01
CA ASP A 25 -1.31 -7.19 5.19
C ASP A 25 -2.22 -7.79 4.08
N GLU A 26 -1.80 -8.89 3.46
CA GLU A 26 -2.52 -9.44 2.31
C GLU A 26 -3.85 -10.13 2.69
N LEU A 27 -3.94 -10.76 3.88
CA LEU A 27 -5.19 -11.35 4.35
C LEU A 27 -6.21 -10.26 4.65
N ALA A 28 -5.80 -9.20 5.34
CA ALA A 28 -6.64 -8.05 5.61
C ALA A 28 -7.06 -7.32 4.32
N ARG A 29 -6.17 -7.19 3.34
CA ARG A 29 -6.51 -6.67 2.00
C ARG A 29 -7.54 -7.54 1.30
N SER A 30 -7.42 -8.87 1.38
CA SER A 30 -8.39 -9.80 0.80
C SER A 30 -9.77 -9.61 1.42
N GLU A 31 -9.85 -9.52 2.75
CA GLU A 31 -11.12 -9.31 3.45
C GLU A 31 -11.73 -7.94 3.18
N ALA A 32 -10.94 -6.87 3.18
CA ALA A 32 -11.41 -5.54 2.82
C ALA A 32 -11.97 -5.49 1.38
N ARG A 33 -11.27 -6.12 0.42
CA ARG A 33 -11.74 -6.24 -0.97
C ARG A 33 -13.03 -7.07 -1.08
N ARG A 34 -13.16 -8.16 -0.31
CA ARG A 34 -14.39 -8.97 -0.25
C ARG A 34 -15.59 -8.15 0.20
N LEU A 35 -15.37 -7.21 1.12
CA LEU A 35 -16.36 -6.23 1.59
C LEU A 35 -16.51 -5.01 0.65
N LYS A 36 -15.93 -5.05 -0.56
CA LYS A 36 -15.97 -3.98 -1.57
C LYS A 36 -15.34 -2.65 -1.11
N LEU A 37 -14.51 -2.67 -0.08
CA LEU A 37 -13.76 -1.50 0.34
C LEU A 37 -12.61 -1.23 -0.63
N ARG A 38 -12.31 0.05 -0.87
CA ARG A 38 -11.13 0.43 -1.64
C ARG A 38 -9.91 0.31 -0.74
N VAL A 39 -8.88 -0.36 -1.22
CA VAL A 39 -7.69 -0.65 -0.41
C VAL A 39 -6.43 -0.16 -1.10
N ARG A 40 -5.50 0.38 -0.31
CA ARG A 40 -4.15 0.76 -0.76
C ARG A 40 -3.14 0.41 0.33
N GLY A 41 -1.94 0.04 -0.09
CA GLY A 41 -0.82 -0.22 0.82
C GLY A 41 0.23 0.87 0.65
N THR A 42 1.29 0.83 1.45
CA THR A 42 2.35 1.83 1.49
C THR A 42 2.97 2.10 0.11
N LEU A 43 3.34 1.04 -0.63
CA LEU A 43 3.89 1.21 -2.00
C LEU A 43 2.90 1.88 -2.96
N GLY A 44 1.60 1.62 -2.78
CA GLY A 44 0.56 2.26 -3.58
C GLY A 44 0.41 3.75 -3.28
N ILE A 45 0.71 4.18 -2.04
CA ILE A 45 0.74 5.60 -1.66
C ILE A 45 1.90 6.30 -2.39
N LEU A 46 3.11 5.73 -2.34
CA LEU A 46 4.28 6.28 -3.03
C LEU A 46 4.07 6.35 -4.55
N ALA A 47 3.50 5.29 -5.15
CA ALA A 47 3.14 5.29 -6.56
C ALA A 47 2.10 6.38 -6.90
N SER A 48 1.13 6.62 -6.02
CA SER A 48 0.13 7.69 -6.20
C SER A 48 0.77 9.07 -6.08
N ALA A 49 1.73 9.25 -5.18
CA ALA A 49 2.45 10.51 -5.00
C ALA A 49 3.29 10.87 -6.24
N TYR A 50 3.98 9.88 -6.81
CA TYR A 50 4.69 10.04 -8.09
C TYR A 50 3.74 10.44 -9.23
N LYS A 51 2.64 9.70 -9.40
CA LYS A 51 1.67 9.97 -10.48
C LYS A 51 1.01 11.35 -10.37
N GLN A 52 0.87 11.86 -9.15
CA GLN A 52 0.35 13.20 -8.88
C GLN A 52 1.44 14.30 -8.88
N ARG A 53 2.69 13.95 -9.21
CA ARG A 53 3.85 14.85 -9.26
C ARG A 53 4.21 15.49 -7.91
N PHE A 54 3.80 14.86 -6.80
CA PHE A 54 4.26 15.27 -5.46
C PHE A 54 5.69 14.81 -5.18
N LEU A 55 6.14 13.76 -5.85
CA LEU A 55 7.50 13.23 -5.77
C LEU A 55 8.03 13.01 -7.19
N SER A 56 9.31 13.29 -7.38
CA SER A 56 10.07 12.87 -8.57
C SER A 56 10.30 11.36 -8.60
N PHE A 57 10.67 10.82 -9.76
CA PHE A 57 11.00 9.39 -9.86
C PHE A 57 12.14 9.00 -8.91
N ARG A 58 13.18 9.84 -8.80
CA ARG A 58 14.35 9.58 -7.94
C ARG A 58 13.96 9.51 -6.46
N GLU A 59 13.07 10.38 -6.00
CA GLU A 59 12.59 10.36 -4.60
C GLU A 59 11.77 9.10 -4.31
N VAL A 60 10.87 8.70 -5.23
CA VAL A 60 10.08 7.48 -5.05
C VAL A 60 10.95 6.23 -5.12
N GLU A 61 11.94 6.20 -6.02
CA GLU A 61 12.91 5.10 -6.11
C GLU A 61 13.68 4.94 -4.81
N PHE A 62 14.21 6.04 -4.26
CA PHE A 62 14.90 6.03 -2.98
C PHE A 62 14.00 5.52 -1.85
N LEU A 63 12.79 6.05 -1.69
CA LEU A 63 11.87 5.64 -0.62
C LEU A 63 11.46 4.17 -0.71
N ILE A 64 11.23 3.65 -1.91
CA ILE A 64 10.89 2.23 -2.11
C ILE A 64 12.08 1.33 -1.80
N GLN A 65 13.30 1.75 -2.13
CA GLN A 65 14.52 1.03 -1.78
C GLN A 65 14.75 0.99 -0.26
N GLU A 66 14.49 2.10 0.44
CA GLU A 66 14.55 2.15 1.91
C GLU A 66 13.53 1.20 2.56
N ILE A 67 12.31 1.10 2.01
CA ILE A 67 11.34 0.12 2.48
C ILE A 67 11.85 -1.31 2.26
N ALA A 68 12.45 -1.59 1.09
CA ALA A 68 12.95 -2.92 0.76
C ALA A 68 14.17 -3.35 1.59
N SER A 69 14.98 -2.41 2.07
CA SER A 69 16.21 -2.68 2.83
C SER A 69 15.97 -2.84 4.33
N ARG A 70 14.84 -2.33 4.83
CA ARG A 70 14.51 -2.37 6.26
C ARG A 70 14.09 -3.76 6.74
N PRO A 71 14.78 -4.33 7.75
CA PRO A 71 14.49 -5.68 8.24
C PRO A 71 13.19 -5.76 9.06
N ASP A 72 12.66 -4.61 9.47
CA ASP A 72 11.45 -4.47 10.27
C ASP A 72 10.20 -4.15 9.41
N ILE A 73 10.31 -4.23 8.08
CA ILE A 73 9.19 -4.00 7.16
C ILE A 73 8.95 -5.27 6.33
N TRP A 74 7.73 -5.79 6.41
CA TRP A 74 7.31 -7.01 5.71
C TRP A 74 6.75 -6.72 4.30
N ILE A 75 7.55 -6.06 3.46
CA ILE A 75 7.23 -5.82 2.06
C ILE A 75 8.34 -6.44 1.20
N SER A 76 7.99 -7.45 0.39
CA SER A 76 9.01 -8.16 -0.39
C SER A 76 9.71 -7.23 -1.40
N ALA A 77 11.04 -7.36 -1.51
CA ALA A 77 11.83 -6.65 -2.52
C ALA A 77 11.32 -6.89 -3.96
N ARG A 78 10.79 -8.10 -4.23
CA ARG A 78 10.14 -8.43 -5.50
C ARG A 78 8.96 -7.50 -5.80
N LEU A 79 8.12 -7.21 -4.81
CA LEU A 79 6.99 -6.30 -4.97
C LEU A 79 7.47 -4.86 -5.17
N CYS A 80 8.48 -4.41 -4.42
CA CYS A 80 9.12 -3.11 -4.59
C CYS A 80 9.62 -2.93 -6.04
N ASN A 81 10.40 -3.88 -6.55
CA ASN A 81 10.91 -3.85 -7.92
C ASN A 81 9.78 -3.82 -8.96
N LYS A 82 8.74 -4.64 -8.77
CA LYS A 82 7.58 -4.65 -9.67
C LYS A 82 6.88 -3.29 -9.72
N VAL A 83 6.77 -2.60 -8.57
CA VAL A 83 6.20 -1.25 -8.52
C VAL A 83 7.10 -0.26 -9.24
N LEU A 84 8.41 -0.25 -8.96
CA LEU A 84 9.36 0.64 -9.64
C LEU A 84 9.37 0.48 -11.16
N ASP A 85 9.37 -0.76 -11.65
CA ASP A 85 9.30 -1.06 -13.08
C ASP A 85 8.00 -0.54 -13.71
N SER A 86 6.89 -0.58 -12.98
CA SER A 86 5.62 -0.03 -13.45
C SER A 86 5.61 1.50 -13.53
N LEU A 87 6.39 2.17 -12.67
CA LEU A 87 6.50 3.63 -12.65
C LEU A 87 7.46 4.17 -13.71
N ARG A 88 8.52 3.42 -14.06
CA ARG A 88 9.45 3.79 -15.15
C ARG A 88 8.80 3.82 -16.52
N LYS A 89 7.75 3.02 -16.71
CA LYS A 89 7.02 2.87 -17.98
C LYS A 89 5.83 3.84 -18.11
N ALA A 90 5.54 4.62 -17.06
CA ALA A 90 4.40 5.53 -16.97
C ALA A 90 4.83 6.97 -17.24
#